data_AF-A0A2Z5UXF5-F1
#
_entry.id   AF-A0A2Z5UXF5-F1
#
_cell.length_a   1.000
_cell.length_b   1.000
_cell.length_c   1.000
_cell.angle_alpha   90.00
_cell.angle_beta   90.00
_cell.angle_gamma   90.00
#
_symmetry.space_group_name_H-M   'P 1'
#
loop_
_entity.id
_entity.type
_entity.pdbx_description
1 polymer ?
#
loop_
_entity_poly.entity_id
_entity_poly.type
_entity_poly.pdbx_seq_one_letter_code
_entity_poly.pdbx_strand_id
1 'polypeptide(L)'
;MAANSPLGIWPSYQVLLCQLIEYSPVEIEIHANRYLLTQARLEGLPIDVISDPGIRLFKTMDLYKKTLIVNDYMHALYEKLTPFELTYFFSTQFHQTFLNIIETSSSFIQQKERILNQLNLLGSDKGFQLEEIFSFNDGTLRSAEALLITVSERLLQRSWLVVEASRKIKNDGNEYRMFSGCILLSWISIEQQRIRLVSFLGQKNALLALEIFLKNNFAKPKLDYFISYLTDLNQLLAVMHPTNKQVIWQWVDQTRIIDFVKKLKDARPLVSLLGHLPEAMQLDFIKAVGDKTIRSLVQESLMTAFKSVEKYTLIAKDLTSLTGLVNIHEISGMTSDFFRTLLAKQFYFFKKIEFPKIYPVIYLHHLDFSGADLREATFSASILDCQFDEARLDNVAFFNKLEKVSFLHTDLRKVLFYSPSFSEVDVRGAVFSSSSFQAVKEKNWIKFFRIVT
;
A
#
# COMPACT_ATOMS: atom_id res chain seq x y z
N MET A 1 -0.59 19.14 24.41
CA MET A 1 0.47 18.22 23.92
C MET A 1 -0.21 17.02 23.31
N ALA A 2 -0.43 17.03 22.00
CA ALA A 2 -0.99 15.88 21.29
C ALA A 2 0.07 14.77 21.30
N ALA A 3 -0.12 13.77 22.15
CA ALA A 3 0.66 12.55 22.07
C ALA A 3 0.42 11.97 20.68
N ASN A 4 1.45 11.95 19.83
CA ASN A 4 1.45 11.19 18.59
C ASN A 4 0.97 9.78 18.96
N SER A 5 -0.23 9.43 18.53
CA SER A 5 -0.74 8.07 18.71
C SER A 5 0.33 7.13 18.16
N PRO A 6 0.82 6.13 18.93
CA PRO A 6 1.92 5.27 18.51
C PRO A 6 1.64 4.49 17.22
N LEU A 7 0.40 4.50 16.74
CA LEU A 7 -0.05 3.86 15.51
C LEU A 7 -0.28 4.84 14.34
N GLY A 8 -0.03 6.13 14.53
CA GLY A 8 -0.23 7.17 13.51
C GLY A 8 -1.62 7.13 12.87
N ILE A 9 -2.65 6.70 13.61
CA ILE A 9 -4.01 6.58 13.09
C ILE A 9 -4.56 7.99 12.88
N TRP A 10 -4.99 8.26 11.67
CA TRP A 10 -5.43 9.57 11.20
C TRP A 10 -6.50 10.15 12.14
N PRO A 11 -6.40 11.44 12.57
CA PRO A 11 -7.43 12.15 13.35
C PRO A 11 -8.82 12.16 12.70
N SER A 12 -8.93 11.71 11.46
CA SER A 12 -10.11 11.81 10.63
C SER A 12 -11.28 10.97 11.12
N TYR A 13 -11.04 9.79 11.69
CA TYR A 13 -12.13 8.94 12.20
C TYR A 13 -12.77 9.51 13.47
N GLN A 14 -11.97 10.12 14.36
CA GLN A 14 -12.46 10.79 15.55
C GLN A 14 -13.28 12.03 15.16
N VAL A 15 -12.73 12.87 14.27
CA VAL A 15 -13.42 14.04 13.72
C VAL A 15 -14.76 13.66 13.08
N LEU A 16 -14.81 12.55 12.33
CA LEU A 16 -16.05 12.03 11.76
C LEU A 16 -17.10 11.71 12.81
N LEU A 17 -16.71 10.97 13.84
CA LEU A 17 -17.62 10.63 14.92
C LEU A 17 -18.15 11.90 15.58
N CYS A 18 -17.30 12.89 15.83
CA CYS A 18 -17.70 14.17 16.39
C CYS A 18 -18.71 14.92 15.48
N GLN A 19 -18.45 14.96 14.17
CA GLN A 19 -19.33 15.60 13.19
C GLN A 19 -20.70 14.92 13.11
N LEU A 20 -20.75 13.59 13.23
CA LEU A 20 -22.01 12.84 13.19
C LEU A 20 -22.93 13.11 14.37
N ILE A 21 -22.37 13.42 15.54
CA ILE A 21 -23.15 13.81 16.72
C ILE A 21 -23.31 15.34 16.85
N GLU A 22 -22.82 16.10 15.86
CA GLU A 22 -22.91 17.56 15.79
C GLU A 22 -22.15 18.31 16.90
N TYR A 23 -21.03 17.74 17.34
CA TYR A 23 -20.13 18.35 18.32
C TYR A 23 -18.80 18.77 17.68
N SER A 24 -18.14 19.77 18.28
CA SER A 24 -16.82 20.21 17.87
C SER A 24 -15.77 19.13 18.16
N PRO A 25 -14.91 18.73 17.21
CA PRO A 25 -13.83 17.79 17.47
C PRO A 25 -12.94 18.22 18.64
N VAL A 26 -12.66 19.52 18.78
CA VAL A 26 -11.83 20.08 19.85
C VAL A 26 -12.35 19.70 21.25
N GLU A 27 -13.66 19.54 21.41
CA GLU A 27 -14.29 19.28 22.70
C GLU A 27 -14.33 17.79 23.06
N ILE A 28 -14.43 16.90 22.08
CA ILE A 28 -14.81 15.50 22.30
C ILE A 28 -13.97 14.48 21.52
N GLU A 29 -12.92 14.89 20.80
CA GLU A 29 -12.04 14.00 20.03
C GLU A 29 -11.44 12.88 20.90
N ILE A 30 -11.06 13.18 22.15
CA ILE A 30 -10.54 12.18 23.09
C ILE A 30 -11.58 11.08 23.36
N HIS A 31 -12.85 11.47 23.52
CA HIS A 31 -13.94 10.52 23.74
C HIS A 31 -14.21 9.68 22.49
N ALA A 32 -14.14 10.30 21.29
CA ALA A 32 -14.28 9.60 20.02
C ALA A 32 -13.16 8.56 19.84
N ASN A 33 -11.91 8.93 20.14
CA ASN A 33 -10.77 8.02 20.08
C ASN A 33 -10.95 6.84 21.03
N ARG A 34 -11.35 7.10 22.28
CA ARG A 34 -11.59 6.05 23.28
C ARG A 34 -12.77 5.16 22.90
N TYR A 35 -13.80 5.71 22.25
CA TYR A 35 -14.89 4.91 21.70
C TYR A 35 -14.38 3.92 20.64
N LEU A 36 -13.58 4.39 19.67
CA LEU A 36 -12.99 3.54 18.62
C LEU A 36 -12.06 2.46 19.21
N LEU A 37 -11.18 2.83 20.14
CA LEU A 37 -10.31 1.87 20.84
C LEU A 37 -11.12 0.85 21.66
N THR A 38 -12.25 1.26 22.24
CA THR A 38 -13.16 0.34 22.91
C THR A 38 -13.77 -0.65 21.91
N GLN A 39 -14.15 -0.22 20.71
CA GLN A 39 -14.61 -1.15 19.66
C GLN A 39 -13.50 -2.12 19.26
N ALA A 40 -12.29 -1.63 19.04
CA ALA A 40 -11.12 -2.47 18.73
C ALA A 40 -10.86 -3.54 19.80
N ARG A 41 -10.96 -3.17 21.08
CA ARG A 41 -10.86 -4.12 22.20
C ARG A 41 -11.98 -5.16 22.18
N LEU A 42 -13.20 -4.77 21.84
CA LEU A 42 -14.34 -5.71 21.71
C LEU A 42 -14.17 -6.69 20.55
N GLU A 43 -13.48 -6.29 19.48
CA GLU A 43 -13.04 -7.16 18.37
C GLU A 43 -11.82 -8.03 18.74
N GLY A 44 -11.38 -8.01 20.00
CA GLY A 44 -10.33 -8.87 20.53
C GLY A 44 -8.91 -8.33 20.36
N LEU A 45 -8.72 -7.07 19.95
CA LEU A 45 -7.38 -6.47 19.91
C LEU A 45 -6.86 -6.25 21.35
N PRO A 46 -5.57 -6.52 21.61
CA PRO A 46 -4.96 -6.43 22.94
C PRO A 46 -4.66 -4.97 23.32
N ILE A 47 -5.70 -4.15 23.39
CA ILE A 47 -5.63 -2.73 23.68
C ILE A 47 -6.28 -2.48 25.03
N ASP A 48 -5.52 -1.88 25.95
CA ASP A 48 -6.06 -1.37 27.19
C ASP A 48 -6.70 0.00 26.97
N VAL A 49 -7.96 0.11 27.36
CA VAL A 49 -8.75 1.33 27.21
C VAL A 49 -9.19 1.80 28.59
N ILE A 50 -8.80 3.03 28.95
CA ILE A 50 -9.24 3.69 30.18
C ILE A 50 -10.75 3.94 30.07
N SER A 51 -11.49 3.61 31.13
CA SER A 51 -12.93 3.87 31.22
C SER A 51 -13.23 5.35 30.99
N ASP A 52 -14.17 5.65 30.11
CA ASP A 52 -14.54 7.00 29.75
C ASP A 52 -16.06 7.14 29.61
N PRO A 53 -16.72 7.92 30.48
CA PRO A 53 -18.17 8.11 30.41
C PRO A 53 -18.61 8.85 29.13
N GLY A 54 -17.74 9.67 28.53
CA GLY A 54 -18.01 10.43 27.31
C GLY A 54 -18.27 9.55 26.09
N ILE A 55 -17.87 8.27 26.10
CA ILE A 55 -18.16 7.33 25.00
C ILE A 55 -19.66 7.12 24.79
N ARG A 56 -20.50 7.43 25.79
CA ARG A 56 -21.96 7.30 25.70
C ARG A 56 -22.56 8.21 24.62
N LEU A 57 -21.92 9.34 24.32
CA LEU A 57 -22.34 10.26 23.25
C LEU A 57 -22.38 9.58 21.87
N PHE A 58 -21.49 8.61 21.64
CA PHE A 58 -21.39 7.87 20.37
C PHE A 58 -22.39 6.72 20.26
N LYS A 59 -23.06 6.34 21.36
CA LYS A 59 -24.05 5.26 21.34
C LYS A 59 -25.37 5.66 20.68
N THR A 60 -25.70 6.95 20.69
CA THR A 60 -26.95 7.52 20.15
C THR A 60 -26.90 7.81 18.65
N MET A 61 -25.74 7.65 18.01
CA MET A 61 -25.59 7.82 16.56
C MET A 61 -26.45 6.84 15.76
N ASP A 62 -26.81 7.26 14.55
CA ASP A 62 -27.35 6.39 13.52
C ASP A 62 -26.49 5.12 13.37
N LEU A 63 -27.15 3.96 13.44
CA LEU A 63 -26.47 2.67 13.48
C LEU A 63 -25.67 2.41 12.20
N TYR A 64 -26.21 2.76 11.04
CA TYR A 64 -25.56 2.52 9.76
C TYR A 64 -24.27 3.34 9.65
N LYS A 65 -24.32 4.65 9.88
CA LYS A 65 -23.14 5.53 9.82
C LYS A 65 -22.08 5.15 10.87
N LYS A 66 -22.52 4.78 12.08
CA LYS A 66 -21.63 4.31 13.15
C LYS A 66 -20.90 3.04 12.77
N THR A 67 -21.62 2.01 12.30
CA THR A 67 -21.01 0.75 11.84
C THR A 67 -20.06 1.00 10.68
N LEU A 68 -20.40 1.91 9.77
CA LEU A 68 -19.55 2.27 8.64
C LEU A 68 -18.17 2.77 9.07
N ILE A 69 -18.14 3.76 9.98
CA ILE A 69 -16.90 4.38 10.48
C ILE A 69 -16.10 3.40 11.32
N VAL A 70 -16.77 2.65 12.20
CA VAL A 70 -16.09 1.64 13.04
C VAL A 70 -15.45 0.58 12.17
N ASN A 71 -16.15 0.06 11.16
CA ASN A 71 -15.58 -0.96 10.27
C ASN A 71 -14.38 -0.43 9.48
N ASP A 72 -14.42 0.81 9.01
CA ASP A 72 -13.27 1.41 8.30
C ASP A 72 -12.10 1.68 9.24
N TYR A 73 -12.37 2.18 10.44
CA TYR A 73 -11.35 2.34 11.47
C TYR A 73 -10.70 1.00 11.78
N MET A 74 -11.50 -0.07 11.96
CA MET A 74 -10.99 -1.41 12.19
C MET A 74 -10.17 -1.91 11.00
N HIS A 75 -10.63 -1.73 9.77
CA HIS A 75 -9.88 -2.09 8.57
C HIS A 75 -8.53 -1.38 8.51
N ALA A 76 -8.52 -0.04 8.66
CA ALA A 76 -7.30 0.75 8.68
C ALA A 76 -6.37 0.37 9.85
N LEU A 77 -6.95 0.02 11.00
CA LEU A 77 -6.21 -0.46 12.16
C LEU A 77 -5.56 -1.82 11.89
N TYR A 78 -6.26 -2.76 11.26
CA TYR A 78 -5.71 -4.06 10.86
C TYR A 78 -4.65 -3.93 9.75
N GLU A 79 -4.84 -3.00 8.81
CA GLU A 79 -3.83 -2.71 7.78
C GLU A 79 -2.52 -2.17 8.38
N LYS A 80 -2.62 -1.36 9.44
CA LYS A 80 -1.45 -0.83 10.15
C LYS A 80 -0.88 -1.82 11.17
N LEU A 81 -1.70 -2.49 11.96
CA LEU A 81 -1.27 -3.49 12.96
C LEU A 81 -0.79 -4.80 12.32
N THR A 82 0.18 -4.70 11.42
CA THR A 82 0.87 -5.83 10.83
C THR A 82 1.68 -6.55 11.92
N PRO A 83 1.97 -7.86 11.73
CA PRO A 83 2.86 -8.59 12.61
C PRO A 83 4.21 -7.89 12.83
N PHE A 84 4.73 -7.25 11.78
CA PHE A 84 5.99 -6.50 11.85
C PHE A 84 5.87 -5.29 12.76
N GLU A 85 4.86 -4.44 12.58
CA GLU A 85 4.68 -3.22 13.39
C GLU A 85 4.47 -3.55 14.86
N LEU A 86 3.70 -4.59 15.16
CA LEU A 86 3.50 -5.06 16.53
C LEU A 86 4.82 -5.56 17.14
N THR A 87 5.57 -6.38 16.42
CA THR A 87 6.87 -6.90 16.88
C THR A 87 7.86 -5.76 17.09
N TYR A 88 7.90 -4.79 16.18
CA TYR A 88 8.77 -3.62 16.26
C TYR A 88 8.42 -2.71 17.43
N PHE A 89 7.13 -2.49 17.69
CA PHE A 89 6.65 -1.77 18.85
C PHE A 89 7.15 -2.42 20.14
N PHE A 90 6.90 -3.73 20.34
CA PHE A 90 7.37 -4.45 21.52
C PHE A 90 8.90 -4.41 21.63
N SER A 91 9.62 -4.63 20.52
CA SER A 91 11.09 -4.57 20.50
C SER A 91 11.62 -3.22 20.97
N THR A 92 10.97 -2.13 20.57
CA THR A 92 11.33 -0.77 21.02
C THR A 92 11.07 -0.58 22.51
N GLN A 93 9.92 -1.04 23.03
CA GLN A 93 9.59 -0.94 24.46
C GLN A 93 10.55 -1.77 25.33
N PHE A 94 10.87 -2.99 24.89
CA PHE A 94 11.86 -3.84 25.57
C PHE A 94 13.25 -3.21 25.53
N HIS A 95 13.68 -2.67 24.41
CA HIS A 95 14.97 -1.99 24.31
C HIS A 95 15.11 -0.87 25.35
N GLN A 96 14.10 0.01 25.48
CA GLN A 96 14.11 1.08 26.48
C GLN A 96 14.14 0.53 27.91
N THR A 97 13.37 -0.52 28.17
CA THR A 97 13.36 -1.20 29.47
C THR A 97 14.73 -1.83 29.78
N PHE A 98 15.41 -2.40 28.79
CA PHE A 98 16.70 -3.04 28.95
C PHE A 98 17.82 -2.02 29.19
N LEU A 99 17.78 -0.86 28.53
CA LEU A 99 18.67 0.26 28.86
C LEU A 99 18.57 0.64 30.34
N ASN A 100 17.35 0.83 30.85
CA ASN A 100 17.12 1.13 32.26
C ASN A 100 17.62 0.02 33.19
N ILE A 101 17.43 -1.26 32.81
CA ILE A 101 17.96 -2.40 33.60
C ILE A 101 19.49 -2.38 33.64
N ILE A 102 20.14 -2.09 32.51
CA ILE A 102 21.61 -2.04 32.40
C ILE A 102 22.16 -0.90 33.28
N GLU A 103 21.54 0.28 33.23
CA GLU A 103 21.95 1.45 34.02
C GLU A 103 21.77 1.25 35.53
N THR A 104 20.75 0.51 35.96
CA THR A 104 20.37 0.39 37.37
C THR A 104 20.92 -0.85 38.07
N SER A 105 21.41 -1.85 37.33
CA SER A 105 21.84 -3.13 37.90
C SER A 105 23.35 -3.17 38.11
N SER A 106 23.79 -3.68 39.27
CA SER A 106 25.19 -3.62 39.68
C SER A 106 26.08 -4.73 39.09
N SER A 107 25.50 -5.77 38.49
CA SER A 107 26.25 -6.86 37.84
C SER A 107 25.58 -7.36 36.56
N PHE A 108 26.40 -7.86 35.62
CA PHE A 108 25.93 -8.43 34.36
C PHE A 108 24.99 -9.64 34.56
N ILE A 109 25.20 -10.43 35.62
CA ILE A 109 24.33 -11.57 35.96
C ILE A 109 22.92 -11.08 36.28
N GLN A 110 22.80 -10.03 37.12
CA GLN A 110 21.50 -9.44 37.45
C GLN A 110 20.83 -8.79 36.25
N GLN A 111 21.61 -8.12 35.39
CA GLN A 111 21.11 -7.56 34.12
C GLN A 111 20.50 -8.67 33.25
N LYS A 112 21.25 -9.76 33.04
CA LYS A 112 20.81 -10.92 32.25
C LYS A 112 19.53 -11.54 32.79
N GLU A 113 19.45 -11.81 34.10
CA GLU A 113 18.27 -12.40 34.72
C GLU A 113 17.03 -11.50 34.57
N ARG A 114 17.18 -10.20 34.83
CA ARG A 114 16.07 -9.23 34.69
C ARG A 114 15.60 -9.12 33.24
N ILE A 115 16.51 -9.06 32.28
CA ILE A 115 16.18 -9.05 30.84
C ILE A 115 15.46 -10.32 30.43
N LEU A 116 15.95 -11.50 30.85
CA LEU A 116 15.30 -12.78 30.56
C LEU A 116 13.89 -12.85 31.17
N ASN A 117 13.71 -12.36 32.40
CA ASN A 117 12.41 -12.30 33.04
C ASN A 117 11.42 -11.43 32.26
N GLN A 118 11.87 -10.27 31.77
CA GLN A 118 11.06 -9.40 30.91
C GLN A 118 10.69 -10.08 29.58
N LEU A 119 11.66 -10.70 28.89
CA LEU A 119 11.40 -11.44 27.65
C LEU A 119 10.43 -12.61 27.86
N ASN A 120 10.54 -13.33 28.99
CA ASN A 120 9.67 -14.47 29.31
C ASN A 120 8.19 -14.10 29.47
N LEU A 121 7.87 -12.83 29.72
CA LEU A 121 6.49 -12.35 29.71
C LEU A 121 5.83 -12.57 28.34
N LEU A 122 6.59 -12.45 27.24
CA LEU A 122 6.09 -12.66 25.88
C LEU A 122 5.99 -14.13 25.45
N GLY A 123 6.46 -15.10 26.24
CA GLY A 123 6.60 -16.50 25.82
C GLY A 123 8.05 -16.99 25.86
N SER A 124 8.32 -18.22 25.42
CA SER A 124 9.68 -18.77 25.37
C SER A 124 10.27 -18.67 23.96
N ASP A 125 11.58 -18.74 23.85
CA ASP A 125 12.29 -18.83 22.58
C ASP A 125 13.48 -19.77 22.79
N LYS A 126 13.37 -20.99 22.27
CA LYS A 126 14.38 -22.05 22.48
C LYS A 126 15.68 -21.75 21.73
N GLY A 127 15.62 -20.96 20.67
CA GLY A 127 16.78 -20.58 19.86
C GLY A 127 17.47 -19.31 20.34
N PHE A 128 16.95 -18.67 21.40
CA PHE A 128 17.48 -17.40 21.89
C PHE A 128 18.91 -17.51 22.39
N GLN A 129 19.78 -16.71 21.80
CA GLN A 129 21.15 -16.47 22.26
C GLN A 129 21.28 -15.03 22.76
N LEU A 130 22.09 -14.81 23.81
CA LEU A 130 22.25 -13.49 24.42
C LEU A 130 22.92 -12.50 23.45
N GLU A 131 23.77 -13.03 22.57
CA GLU A 131 24.50 -12.39 21.48
C GLU A 131 23.57 -11.82 20.39
N GLU A 132 22.30 -12.23 20.38
CA GLU A 132 21.30 -11.58 19.52
C GLU A 132 21.05 -10.13 19.94
N ILE A 133 21.07 -9.87 21.24
CA ILE A 133 20.69 -8.57 21.80
C ILE A 133 21.87 -7.82 22.42
N PHE A 134 22.98 -8.50 22.68
CA PHE A 134 24.24 -7.90 23.14
C PHE A 134 25.34 -8.07 22.10
N SER A 135 26.16 -7.04 21.93
CA SER A 135 27.36 -7.09 21.10
C SER A 135 28.43 -7.96 21.77
N PHE A 136 29.01 -8.89 21.02
CA PHE A 136 30.03 -9.81 21.52
C PHE A 136 31.31 -9.09 21.97
N ASN A 137 31.66 -7.99 21.30
CA ASN A 137 32.96 -7.33 21.49
C ASN A 137 33.01 -6.47 22.75
N ASP A 138 31.91 -5.81 23.09
CA ASP A 138 31.87 -4.80 24.15
C ASP A 138 30.72 -5.02 25.15
N GLY A 139 29.90 -6.05 24.96
CA GLY A 139 28.75 -6.35 25.83
C GLY A 139 27.66 -5.27 25.79
N THR A 140 27.69 -4.35 24.82
CA THR A 140 26.70 -3.29 24.72
C THR A 140 25.38 -3.82 24.19
N LEU A 141 24.26 -3.24 24.66
CA LEU A 141 22.94 -3.56 24.13
C LEU A 141 22.87 -3.11 22.66
N ARG A 142 22.49 -4.02 21.77
CA ARG A 142 22.26 -3.75 20.36
C ARG A 142 20.95 -3.00 20.16
N SER A 143 20.74 -2.45 18.97
CA SER A 143 19.53 -1.68 18.63
C SER A 143 18.23 -2.46 18.85
N ALA A 144 17.11 -1.74 18.92
CA ALA A 144 15.78 -2.34 19.00
C ALA A 144 15.49 -3.32 17.84
N GLU A 145 16.10 -3.12 16.66
CA GLU A 145 15.95 -4.07 15.55
C GLU A 145 16.57 -5.44 15.82
N ALA A 146 17.59 -5.52 16.67
CA ALA A 146 18.22 -6.77 17.06
C ALA A 146 17.29 -7.65 17.91
N LEU A 147 16.31 -7.04 18.59
CA LEU A 147 15.29 -7.75 19.38
C LEU A 147 14.18 -8.38 18.53
N LEU A 148 14.03 -7.98 17.26
CA LEU A 148 12.90 -8.38 16.42
C LEU A 148 12.77 -9.90 16.27
N ILE A 149 13.90 -10.62 16.14
CA ILE A 149 13.88 -12.09 16.05
C ILE A 149 13.29 -12.66 17.34
N THR A 150 13.93 -12.40 18.48
CA THR A 150 13.50 -12.93 19.78
C THR A 150 12.06 -12.55 20.13
N VAL A 151 11.66 -11.30 19.88
CA VAL A 151 10.29 -10.84 20.16
C VAL A 151 9.29 -11.55 19.25
N SER A 152 9.56 -11.69 17.95
CA SER A 152 8.66 -12.37 17.03
C SER A 152 8.46 -13.85 17.38
N GLU A 153 9.54 -14.54 17.78
CA GLU A 153 9.51 -15.94 18.20
C GLU A 153 8.65 -16.16 19.43
N ARG A 154 8.81 -15.31 20.45
CA ARG A 154 8.05 -15.39 21.70
C ARG A 154 6.57 -15.06 21.47
N LEU A 155 6.29 -13.98 20.74
CA LEU A 155 4.91 -13.61 20.39
C LEU A 155 4.20 -14.70 19.57
N LEU A 156 4.92 -15.41 18.70
CA LEU A 156 4.37 -16.54 17.96
C LEU A 156 3.96 -17.67 18.89
N GLN A 157 4.77 -18.00 19.91
CA GLN A 157 4.41 -19.05 20.88
C GLN A 157 3.15 -18.72 21.69
N ARG A 158 2.92 -17.44 21.99
CA ARG A 158 1.69 -16.99 22.66
C ARG A 158 0.48 -16.93 21.74
N SER A 159 0.64 -17.26 20.46
CA SER A 159 -0.36 -17.04 19.44
C SER A 159 -0.82 -15.57 19.39
N TRP A 160 0.07 -14.62 19.69
CA TRP A 160 -0.24 -13.19 19.54
C TRP A 160 -0.04 -12.72 18.10
N LEU A 161 0.90 -13.36 17.40
CA LEU A 161 1.02 -13.26 15.95
C LEU A 161 0.18 -14.33 15.28
N VAL A 162 -1.14 -14.46 15.55
CA VAL A 162 -2.00 -15.29 14.68
C VAL A 162 -2.07 -14.61 13.31
N VAL A 163 -1.00 -14.75 12.53
CA VAL A 163 -0.97 -14.40 11.12
C VAL A 163 -1.86 -15.44 10.45
N GLU A 164 -2.81 -15.06 9.60
CA GLU A 164 -3.50 -16.05 8.75
C GLU A 164 -2.51 -16.90 7.94
N ALA A 165 -1.30 -16.38 7.72
CA ALA A 165 -0.16 -17.07 7.14
C ALA A 165 0.42 -18.21 8.01
N SER A 166 0.10 -18.29 9.29
CA SER A 166 0.52 -19.37 10.21
C SER A 166 0.01 -20.75 9.79
N ARG A 167 -1.05 -20.83 8.98
CA ARG A 167 -1.53 -22.09 8.38
C ARG A 167 -0.53 -22.72 7.39
N LYS A 168 0.54 -22.01 7.00
CA LYS A 168 1.61 -22.52 6.12
C LYS A 168 3.00 -22.06 6.57
N ILE A 169 3.31 -22.09 7.87
CA ILE A 169 4.72 -22.03 8.30
C ILE A 169 5.41 -23.27 7.68
N LYS A 170 6.26 -23.05 6.67
CA LYS A 170 7.06 -24.11 6.07
C LYS A 170 8.32 -24.29 6.92
N ASN A 171 8.34 -25.39 7.68
CA ASN A 171 9.39 -25.88 8.56
C ASN A 171 9.52 -25.22 9.95
N ASP A 172 9.63 -26.12 10.93
CA ASP A 172 9.82 -25.90 12.36
C ASP A 172 11.29 -26.24 12.73
N GLY A 173 12.22 -25.94 11.82
CA GLY A 173 13.65 -26.25 11.98
C GLY A 173 14.41 -25.10 12.66
N ASN A 174 15.50 -25.44 13.36
CA ASN A 174 16.36 -24.45 14.02
C ASN A 174 17.17 -23.57 13.01
N GLU A 175 17.06 -23.82 11.71
CA GLU A 175 17.88 -23.18 10.68
C GLU A 175 17.25 -21.94 10.03
N TYR A 176 15.94 -21.77 10.05
CA TYR A 176 15.30 -20.56 9.52
C TYR A 176 13.84 -20.45 9.95
N ARG A 177 13.28 -19.25 9.81
CA ARG A 177 11.83 -19.02 9.84
C ARG A 177 11.37 -18.02 8.81
N MET A 178 10.34 -18.40 8.06
CA MET A 178 9.71 -17.56 7.06
C MET A 178 8.30 -17.15 7.47
N PHE A 179 8.09 -15.85 7.64
CA PHE A 179 6.79 -15.24 7.91
C PHE A 179 6.18 -14.78 6.58
N SER A 180 5.38 -15.66 5.99
CA SER A 180 4.69 -15.41 4.73
C SER A 180 3.79 -14.16 4.82
N GLY A 181 3.97 -13.19 3.93
CA GLY A 181 3.26 -11.89 3.95
C GLY A 181 3.90 -10.86 4.90
N CYS A 182 4.96 -11.24 5.60
CA CYS A 182 5.67 -10.39 6.56
C CYS A 182 7.16 -10.73 6.55
N ILE A 183 7.78 -10.75 5.36
CA ILE A 183 9.16 -11.19 5.19
C ILE A 183 10.18 -10.40 6.03
N LEU A 184 9.82 -9.18 6.44
CA LEU A 184 10.62 -8.36 7.37
C LEU A 184 10.92 -9.08 8.70
N LEU A 185 10.04 -9.97 9.18
CA LEU A 185 10.28 -10.77 10.39
C LEU A 185 11.03 -12.08 10.11
N SER A 186 11.20 -12.45 8.85
CA SER A 186 11.86 -13.69 8.48
C SER A 186 13.35 -13.65 8.81
N TRP A 187 13.88 -14.80 9.22
CA TRP A 187 15.28 -14.95 9.62
C TRP A 187 15.83 -16.29 9.13
N ILE A 188 17.15 -16.35 8.99
CA ILE A 188 17.93 -17.54 8.65
C ILE A 188 19.05 -17.70 9.67
N SER A 189 19.53 -18.93 9.84
CA SER A 189 20.66 -19.26 10.70
C SER A 189 21.91 -19.45 9.83
N ILE A 190 22.94 -18.66 10.10
CA ILE A 190 24.25 -18.80 9.47
C ILE A 190 25.25 -18.96 10.61
N GLU A 191 26.05 -20.03 10.58
CA GLU A 191 27.03 -20.31 11.63
C GLU A 191 26.41 -20.34 13.04
N GLN A 192 25.20 -20.91 13.17
CA GLN A 192 24.40 -20.96 14.41
C GLN A 192 23.90 -19.61 14.94
N GLN A 193 24.12 -18.52 14.22
CA GLN A 193 23.58 -17.21 14.54
C GLN A 193 22.32 -16.95 13.73
N ARG A 194 21.23 -16.57 14.42
CA ARG A 194 20.00 -16.12 13.76
C ARG A 194 20.17 -14.69 13.25
N ILE A 195 19.94 -14.50 11.96
CA ILE A 195 20.07 -13.21 11.28
C ILE A 195 18.78 -12.94 10.51
N ARG A 196 18.25 -11.72 10.65
CA ARG A 196 17.08 -11.29 9.86
C ARG A 196 17.42 -11.35 8.38
N LEU A 197 16.55 -11.97 7.60
CA LEU A 197 16.73 -12.18 6.16
C LEU A 197 16.93 -10.84 5.44
N VAL A 198 16.17 -9.82 5.82
CA VAL A 198 16.27 -8.48 5.23
C VAL A 198 17.58 -7.78 5.57
N SER A 199 18.05 -7.89 6.81
CA SER A 199 19.33 -7.33 7.23
C SER A 199 20.50 -8.03 6.52
N PHE A 200 20.40 -9.34 6.34
CA PHE A 200 21.36 -10.12 5.57
C PHE A 200 21.38 -9.69 4.10
N LEU A 201 20.23 -9.62 3.43
CA LEU A 201 20.12 -9.22 2.02
C LEU A 201 20.51 -7.76 1.74
N GLY A 202 20.53 -6.91 2.76
CA GLY A 202 21.08 -5.56 2.71
C GLY A 202 22.61 -5.51 2.59
N GLN A 203 23.31 -6.61 2.87
CA GLN A 203 24.77 -6.69 2.76
C GLN A 203 25.23 -6.89 1.31
N LYS A 204 26.42 -6.36 0.99
CA LYS A 204 27.07 -6.59 -0.30
C LYS A 204 27.38 -8.10 -0.45
N ASN A 205 27.07 -8.67 -1.62
CA ASN A 205 27.28 -10.10 -1.94
C ASN A 205 26.45 -11.10 -1.11
N ALA A 206 25.43 -10.65 -0.38
CA ALA A 206 24.58 -11.53 0.43
C ALA A 206 23.95 -12.68 -0.36
N LEU A 207 23.63 -12.47 -1.64
CA LEU A 207 23.05 -13.51 -2.49
C LEU A 207 23.97 -14.71 -2.67
N LEU A 208 25.29 -14.53 -2.80
CA LEU A 208 26.21 -15.67 -2.96
C LEU A 208 26.21 -16.57 -1.71
N ALA A 209 26.22 -15.96 -0.52
CA ALA A 209 26.12 -16.68 0.74
C ALA A 209 24.73 -17.31 0.92
N LEU A 210 23.67 -16.63 0.48
CA LEU A 210 22.32 -17.18 0.47
C LEU A 210 22.20 -18.40 -0.45
N GLU A 211 22.96 -18.45 -1.56
CA GLU A 211 22.96 -19.59 -2.48
C GLU A 211 23.35 -20.87 -1.76
N ILE A 212 24.41 -20.79 -0.97
CA ILE A 212 24.96 -21.90 -0.20
C ILE A 212 23.92 -22.37 0.81
N PHE A 213 23.33 -21.42 1.56
CA PHE A 213 22.25 -21.71 2.50
C PHE A 213 21.07 -22.41 1.81
N LEU A 214 20.63 -21.89 0.66
CA LEU A 214 19.51 -22.44 -0.09
C LEU A 214 19.80 -23.84 -0.63
N LYS A 215 21.00 -24.10 -1.16
CA LYS A 215 21.41 -25.42 -1.65
C LYS A 215 21.43 -26.47 -0.54
N ASN A 216 21.78 -26.07 0.68
CA ASN A 216 21.82 -26.97 1.83
C ASN A 216 20.43 -27.29 2.38
N ASN A 217 19.48 -26.35 2.26
CA ASN A 217 18.16 -26.44 2.90
C ASN A 217 17.00 -26.77 1.94
N PHE A 218 17.17 -26.56 0.63
CA PHE A 218 16.09 -26.69 -0.35
C PHE A 218 16.54 -27.43 -1.61
N ALA A 219 15.59 -28.16 -2.22
CA ALA A 219 15.84 -28.90 -3.46
C ALA A 219 16.19 -28.00 -4.66
N LYS A 220 15.79 -26.72 -4.64
CA LYS A 220 16.11 -25.73 -5.68
C LYS A 220 16.64 -24.45 -5.02
N PRO A 221 17.76 -23.87 -5.47
CA PRO A 221 18.30 -22.64 -4.90
C PRO A 221 17.57 -21.40 -5.45
N LYS A 222 16.25 -21.32 -5.21
CA LYS A 222 15.42 -20.18 -5.64
C LYS A 222 14.80 -19.48 -4.43
N LEU A 223 14.62 -18.16 -4.52
CA LEU A 223 13.95 -17.36 -3.49
C LEU A 223 12.44 -17.55 -3.46
N ASP A 224 11.90 -18.25 -4.45
CA ASP A 224 10.55 -18.76 -4.49
C ASP A 224 10.12 -19.42 -3.16
N TYR A 225 11.02 -20.04 -2.40
CA TYR A 225 10.64 -20.62 -1.10
C TYR A 225 10.27 -19.57 -0.04
N PHE A 226 10.78 -18.35 -0.15
CA PHE A 226 10.58 -17.27 0.82
C PHE A 226 9.47 -16.29 0.41
N ILE A 227 9.21 -16.16 -0.89
CA ILE A 227 8.24 -15.19 -1.41
C ILE A 227 6.87 -15.87 -1.56
N SER A 228 5.98 -15.67 -0.59
CA SER A 228 4.62 -16.21 -0.67
C SER A 228 3.63 -15.25 -1.32
N TYR A 229 3.91 -13.95 -1.24
CA TYR A 229 3.09 -12.88 -1.81
C TYR A 229 3.96 -11.85 -2.52
N LEU A 230 3.34 -11.03 -3.37
CA LEU A 230 4.05 -9.93 -4.02
C LEU A 230 4.56 -8.88 -3.03
N THR A 231 3.86 -8.70 -1.91
CA THR A 231 4.28 -7.82 -0.80
C THR A 231 5.61 -8.27 -0.20
N ASP A 232 5.86 -9.58 -0.08
CA ASP A 232 7.15 -10.10 0.36
C ASP A 232 8.26 -9.68 -0.60
N LEU A 233 8.05 -9.84 -1.91
CA LEU A 233 9.04 -9.43 -2.91
C LEU A 233 9.29 -7.91 -2.87
N ASN A 234 8.25 -7.08 -2.77
CA ASN A 234 8.41 -5.64 -2.68
C ASN A 234 9.16 -5.23 -1.40
N GLN A 235 8.87 -5.84 -0.26
CA GLN A 235 9.59 -5.59 0.99
C GLN A 235 11.06 -6.00 0.89
N LEU A 236 11.38 -7.14 0.27
CA LEU A 236 12.76 -7.53 -0.01
C LEU A 236 13.46 -6.52 -0.92
N LEU A 237 12.82 -6.13 -2.02
CA LEU A 237 13.37 -5.16 -2.96
C LEU A 237 13.57 -3.79 -2.29
N ALA A 238 12.74 -3.36 -1.35
CA ALA A 238 12.92 -2.07 -0.69
C ALA A 238 14.26 -1.98 0.08
N VAL A 239 14.65 -3.06 0.76
CA VAL A 239 15.80 -3.10 1.68
C VAL A 239 17.09 -3.67 1.08
N MET A 240 17.00 -4.30 -0.08
CA MET A 240 18.13 -5.00 -0.70
C MET A 240 19.20 -4.06 -1.24
N HIS A 241 20.47 -4.46 -1.10
CA HIS A 241 21.60 -3.72 -1.68
C HIS A 241 21.44 -3.59 -3.22
N PRO A 242 21.79 -2.45 -3.84
CA PRO A 242 21.62 -2.25 -5.29
C PRO A 242 22.23 -3.34 -6.18
N THR A 243 23.40 -3.86 -5.82
CA THR A 243 24.03 -4.97 -6.57
C THR A 243 23.20 -6.25 -6.52
N ASN A 244 22.53 -6.53 -5.39
CA ASN A 244 21.70 -7.71 -5.22
C ASN A 244 20.39 -7.56 -6.01
N LYS A 245 19.83 -6.34 -6.08
CA LYS A 245 18.60 -6.03 -6.86
C LYS A 245 18.72 -6.38 -8.35
N GLN A 246 19.91 -6.26 -8.93
CA GLN A 246 20.12 -6.57 -10.34
C GLN A 246 20.09 -8.09 -10.61
N VAL A 247 20.55 -8.89 -9.65
CA VAL A 247 20.70 -10.35 -9.79
C VAL A 247 19.47 -11.10 -9.29
N ILE A 248 18.67 -10.50 -8.39
CA ILE A 248 17.51 -11.12 -7.75
C ILE A 248 16.49 -11.70 -8.74
N TRP A 249 16.37 -11.09 -9.91
CA TRP A 249 15.43 -11.51 -10.95
C TRP A 249 15.79 -12.85 -11.60
N GLN A 250 17.04 -13.31 -11.44
CA GLN A 250 17.47 -14.65 -11.85
C GLN A 250 17.09 -15.72 -10.80
N TRP A 251 16.74 -15.29 -9.59
CA TRP A 251 16.48 -16.15 -8.42
C TRP A 251 15.00 -16.31 -8.10
N VAL A 252 14.14 -15.55 -8.77
CA VAL A 252 12.69 -15.61 -8.62
C VAL A 252 12.09 -16.07 -9.93
N ASP A 253 11.23 -17.07 -9.87
CA ASP A 253 10.51 -17.53 -11.05
C ASP A 253 9.53 -16.45 -11.55
N GLN A 254 9.78 -15.93 -12.76
CA GLN A 254 8.92 -14.90 -13.36
C GLN A 254 7.46 -15.36 -13.48
N THR A 255 7.23 -16.65 -13.76
CA THR A 255 5.87 -17.19 -13.85
C THR A 255 5.11 -17.05 -12.53
N ARG A 256 5.82 -17.23 -11.40
CA ARG A 256 5.24 -17.06 -10.07
C ARG A 256 4.93 -15.61 -9.76
N ILE A 257 5.80 -14.66 -10.15
CA ILE A 257 5.54 -13.23 -9.98
C ILE A 257 4.29 -12.84 -10.78
N ILE A 258 4.19 -13.31 -12.03
CA ILE A 258 3.01 -13.10 -12.88
C ILE A 258 1.75 -13.67 -12.21
N ASP A 259 1.83 -14.86 -11.62
CA ASP A 259 0.71 -15.46 -10.90
C ASP A 259 0.31 -14.69 -9.64
N PHE A 260 1.25 -14.00 -8.99
CA PHE A 260 0.92 -13.07 -7.91
C PHE A 260 0.21 -11.83 -8.45
N VAL A 261 0.72 -11.23 -9.54
CA VAL A 261 0.10 -10.06 -10.18
C VAL A 261 -1.34 -10.38 -10.60
N LYS A 262 -1.59 -11.56 -11.16
CA LYS A 262 -2.94 -12.02 -11.55
C LYS A 262 -3.93 -12.16 -10.39
N LYS A 263 -3.45 -12.22 -9.15
CA LYS A 263 -4.28 -12.33 -7.93
C LYS A 263 -4.44 -11.01 -7.20
N LEU A 264 -3.76 -9.95 -7.65
CA LEU A 264 -3.90 -8.63 -7.07
C LEU A 264 -5.31 -8.08 -7.34
N LYS A 265 -5.85 -7.38 -6.35
CA LYS A 265 -7.06 -6.55 -6.47
C LYS A 265 -6.74 -5.05 -6.56
N ASP A 266 -5.45 -4.74 -6.48
CA ASP A 266 -4.91 -3.41 -6.33
C ASP A 266 -3.62 -3.30 -7.13
N ALA A 267 -3.49 -2.25 -7.93
CA ALA A 267 -2.37 -2.03 -8.81
C ALA A 267 -1.12 -1.48 -8.12
N ARG A 268 -1.22 -0.98 -6.89
CA ARG A 268 -0.09 -0.37 -6.16
C ARG A 268 1.11 -1.32 -6.05
N PRO A 269 0.96 -2.61 -5.67
CA PRO A 269 2.08 -3.54 -5.63
C PRO A 269 2.75 -3.76 -6.99
N LEU A 270 2.01 -3.67 -8.10
CA LEU A 270 2.55 -3.80 -9.46
C LEU A 270 3.41 -2.59 -9.83
N VAL A 271 3.01 -1.36 -9.50
CA VAL A 271 3.83 -0.15 -9.77
C VAL A 271 5.14 -0.21 -9.03
N SER A 272 5.07 -0.51 -7.74
CA SER A 272 6.27 -0.65 -6.91
C SER A 272 7.21 -1.70 -7.51
N LEU A 273 6.68 -2.84 -7.95
CA LEU A 273 7.46 -3.87 -8.62
C LEU A 273 8.09 -3.37 -9.93
N LEU A 274 7.33 -2.68 -10.79
CA LEU A 274 7.84 -2.13 -12.05
C LEU A 274 8.98 -1.13 -11.81
N GLY A 275 8.91 -0.32 -10.75
CA GLY A 275 9.98 0.59 -10.34
C GLY A 275 11.27 -0.10 -9.90
N HIS A 276 11.22 -1.39 -9.57
CA HIS A 276 12.38 -2.19 -9.18
C HIS A 276 12.91 -3.09 -10.30
N LEU A 277 12.12 -3.37 -11.34
CA LEU A 277 12.54 -4.18 -12.47
C LEU A 277 13.56 -3.42 -13.34
N PRO A 278 14.59 -4.10 -13.88
CA PRO A 278 15.46 -3.50 -14.90
C PRO A 278 14.64 -3.04 -16.10
N GLU A 279 14.97 -1.87 -16.66
CA GLU A 279 14.20 -1.26 -17.75
C GLU A 279 14.00 -2.20 -18.94
N ALA A 280 15.05 -2.94 -19.32
CA ALA A 280 15.01 -3.94 -20.38
C ALA A 280 14.02 -5.08 -20.13
N MET A 281 13.62 -5.36 -18.88
CA MET A 281 12.68 -6.42 -18.53
C MET A 281 11.24 -5.93 -18.36
N GLN A 282 11.01 -4.62 -18.19
CA GLN A 282 9.69 -4.10 -17.83
C GLN A 282 8.65 -4.33 -18.92
N LEU A 283 9.00 -4.09 -20.19
CA LEU A 283 8.07 -4.29 -21.31
C LEU A 283 7.70 -5.75 -21.49
N ASP A 284 8.68 -6.65 -21.42
CA ASP A 284 8.45 -8.09 -21.55
C ASP A 284 7.64 -8.63 -20.38
N PHE A 285 7.88 -8.11 -19.16
CA PHE A 285 7.10 -8.44 -17.99
C PHE A 285 5.63 -8.00 -18.13
N ILE A 286 5.38 -6.75 -18.57
CA ILE A 286 4.03 -6.23 -18.84
C ILE A 286 3.30 -7.12 -19.86
N LYS A 287 3.98 -7.48 -20.97
CA LYS A 287 3.44 -8.39 -21.98
C LYS A 287 3.12 -9.78 -21.41
N ALA A 288 4.00 -10.30 -20.55
CA ALA A 288 3.83 -11.62 -19.93
C ALA A 288 2.71 -11.66 -18.88
N VAL A 289 2.48 -10.56 -18.14
CA VAL A 289 1.29 -10.41 -17.28
C VAL A 289 0.01 -10.43 -18.13
N GLY A 290 0.06 -9.76 -19.29
CA GLY A 290 -0.98 -9.75 -20.30
C GLY A 290 -1.99 -8.62 -20.12
N ASP A 291 -2.37 -8.00 -21.24
CA ASP A 291 -3.20 -6.78 -21.27
C ASP A 291 -4.54 -6.93 -20.55
N LYS A 292 -5.16 -8.11 -20.60
CA LYS A 292 -6.42 -8.35 -19.91
C LYS A 292 -6.26 -8.23 -18.39
N THR A 293 -5.18 -8.80 -17.84
CA THR A 293 -4.92 -8.77 -16.39
C THR A 293 -4.59 -7.35 -15.94
N ILE A 294 -3.73 -6.64 -16.67
CA ILE A 294 -3.38 -5.24 -16.34
C ILE A 294 -4.63 -4.37 -16.38
N ARG A 295 -5.47 -4.49 -17.43
CA ARG A 295 -6.73 -3.74 -17.50
C ARG A 295 -7.70 -4.05 -16.35
N SER A 296 -7.86 -5.32 -15.98
CA SER A 296 -8.70 -5.71 -14.83
C SER A 296 -8.18 -5.04 -13.56
N LEU A 297 -6.87 -5.06 -13.36
CA LEU A 297 -6.23 -4.47 -12.19
C LEU A 297 -6.38 -2.93 -12.15
N VAL A 298 -6.23 -2.27 -13.30
CA VAL A 298 -6.51 -0.82 -13.45
C VAL A 298 -7.95 -0.53 -13.05
N GLN A 299 -8.90 -1.26 -13.64
CA GLN A 299 -10.33 -1.07 -13.40
C GLN A 299 -10.69 -1.29 -11.92
N GLU A 300 -10.22 -2.39 -11.33
CA GLU A 300 -10.48 -2.72 -9.92
C GLU A 300 -9.92 -1.66 -8.97
N SER A 301 -8.73 -1.14 -9.26
CA SER A 301 -8.10 -0.08 -8.46
C SER A 301 -8.88 1.23 -8.55
N LEU A 302 -9.29 1.64 -9.76
CA LEU A 302 -10.12 2.82 -9.98
C LEU A 302 -11.47 2.70 -9.26
N MET A 303 -12.13 1.55 -9.37
CA MET A 303 -13.43 1.32 -8.74
C MET A 303 -13.32 1.25 -7.22
N THR A 304 -12.21 0.72 -6.70
CA THR A 304 -11.93 0.71 -5.26
C THR A 304 -11.75 2.14 -4.75
N ALA A 305 -10.91 2.94 -5.42
CA ALA A 305 -10.73 4.36 -5.08
C ALA A 305 -12.05 5.15 -5.16
N PHE A 306 -12.84 4.93 -6.22
CA PHE A 306 -14.15 5.55 -6.37
C PHE A 306 -15.10 5.18 -5.22
N LYS A 307 -15.26 3.88 -4.92
CA LYS A 307 -16.13 3.41 -3.83
C LYS A 307 -15.67 3.94 -2.47
N SER A 308 -14.36 3.99 -2.23
CA SER A 308 -13.80 4.56 -1.00
C SER A 308 -14.19 6.02 -0.83
N VAL A 309 -14.16 6.82 -1.90
CA VAL A 309 -14.57 8.25 -1.84
C VAL A 309 -16.08 8.39 -1.75
N GLU A 310 -16.83 7.70 -2.62
CA GLU A 310 -18.30 7.76 -2.68
C GLU A 310 -18.93 7.43 -1.32
N LYS A 311 -18.41 6.40 -0.64
CA LYS A 311 -18.82 5.99 0.70
C LYS A 311 -18.88 7.15 1.72
N TYR A 312 -17.94 8.09 1.65
CA TYR A 312 -17.88 9.21 2.59
C TYR A 312 -18.60 10.47 2.10
N THR A 313 -18.91 10.57 0.81
CA THR A 313 -19.72 11.69 0.29
C THR A 313 -21.13 11.74 0.91
N LEU A 314 -21.65 10.61 1.38
CA LEU A 314 -22.94 10.53 2.10
C LEU A 314 -22.84 11.01 3.57
N ILE A 315 -21.63 11.11 4.11
CA ILE A 315 -21.37 11.44 5.52
C ILE A 315 -20.79 12.85 5.67
N ALA A 316 -19.88 13.24 4.79
CA ALA A 316 -19.21 14.52 4.85
C ALA A 316 -20.20 15.67 4.59
N LYS A 317 -20.28 16.63 5.52
CA LYS A 317 -21.11 17.83 5.36
C LYS A 317 -20.53 18.79 4.29
N ASP A 318 -19.22 18.74 4.05
CA ASP A 318 -18.51 19.53 3.07
C ASP A 318 -17.24 18.83 2.53
N LEU A 319 -16.62 19.46 1.51
CA LEU A 319 -15.39 18.98 0.88
C LEU A 319 -14.18 18.94 1.83
N THR A 320 -14.05 19.93 2.71
CA THR A 320 -12.94 20.04 3.66
C THR A 320 -12.94 18.84 4.61
N SER A 321 -14.12 18.46 5.07
CA SER A 321 -14.34 17.26 5.87
C SER A 321 -13.88 16.04 5.08
N LEU A 322 -14.33 15.88 3.82
CA LEU A 322 -13.98 14.75 2.95
C LEU A 322 -12.45 14.59 2.74
N THR A 323 -11.72 15.69 2.57
CA THR A 323 -10.24 15.67 2.43
C THR A 323 -9.50 15.20 3.68
N GLY A 324 -10.11 15.29 4.86
CA GLY A 324 -9.57 14.65 6.05
C GLY A 324 -9.81 13.14 6.07
N LEU A 325 -10.94 12.67 5.52
CA LEU A 325 -11.41 11.27 5.65
C LEU A 325 -10.68 10.32 4.74
N VAL A 326 -10.54 10.78 3.51
CA VAL A 326 -9.85 10.06 2.46
C VAL A 326 -8.61 10.85 2.17
N ASN A 327 -7.46 10.18 2.13
CA ASN A 327 -6.23 10.79 1.65
C ASN A 327 -6.36 11.00 0.12
N ILE A 328 -7.16 11.99 -0.26
CA ILE A 328 -7.49 12.36 -1.64
C ILE A 328 -6.19 12.63 -2.41
N HIS A 329 -5.20 13.23 -1.76
CA HIS A 329 -3.88 13.47 -2.33
C HIS A 329 -3.13 12.17 -2.62
N GLU A 330 -3.14 11.20 -1.71
CA GLU A 330 -2.56 9.88 -1.93
C GLU A 330 -3.30 9.13 -3.03
N ILE A 331 -4.63 9.05 -3.00
CA ILE A 331 -5.41 8.39 -4.06
C ILE A 331 -5.13 9.03 -5.42
N SER A 332 -5.15 10.37 -5.49
CA SER A 332 -4.86 11.11 -6.72
C SER A 332 -3.45 10.84 -7.20
N GLY A 333 -2.45 11.02 -6.33
CA GLY A 333 -1.04 10.85 -6.66
C GLY A 333 -0.75 9.43 -7.12
N MET A 334 -1.20 8.43 -6.36
CA MET A 334 -1.00 7.03 -6.69
C MET A 334 -1.68 6.64 -8.01
N THR A 335 -2.91 7.10 -8.25
CA THR A 335 -3.61 6.80 -9.49
C THR A 335 -2.95 7.48 -10.69
N SER A 336 -2.54 8.74 -10.56
CA SER A 336 -1.80 9.47 -11.60
C SER A 336 -0.45 8.80 -11.88
N ASP A 337 0.32 8.47 -10.84
CA ASP A 337 1.65 7.86 -10.97
C ASP A 337 1.56 6.44 -11.54
N PHE A 338 0.49 5.72 -11.23
CA PHE A 338 0.16 4.44 -11.84
C PHE A 338 0.04 4.58 -13.37
N PHE A 339 -0.80 5.51 -13.86
CA PHE A 339 -0.97 5.72 -15.29
C PHE A 339 0.32 6.22 -15.96
N ARG A 340 1.03 7.17 -15.34
CA ARG A 340 2.33 7.64 -15.84
C ARG A 340 3.32 6.49 -15.98
N THR A 341 3.38 5.62 -14.98
CA THR A 341 4.26 4.44 -15.02
C THR A 341 3.87 3.54 -16.18
N LEU A 342 2.60 3.18 -16.32
CA LEU A 342 2.15 2.33 -17.44
C LEU A 342 2.47 2.94 -18.81
N LEU A 343 2.14 4.21 -19.01
CA LEU A 343 2.38 4.93 -20.26
C LEU A 343 3.87 5.06 -20.58
N ALA A 344 4.70 5.39 -19.58
CA ALA A 344 6.16 5.42 -19.72
C ALA A 344 6.75 4.05 -20.09
N LYS A 345 6.05 2.95 -19.78
CA LYS A 345 6.43 1.58 -20.15
C LYS A 345 5.71 1.07 -21.39
N GLN A 346 5.19 1.96 -22.23
CA GLN A 346 4.56 1.68 -23.51
C GLN A 346 3.33 0.75 -23.38
N PHE A 347 2.67 0.75 -22.22
CA PHE A 347 1.39 0.09 -22.07
C PHE A 347 0.30 1.01 -22.60
N TYR A 348 -0.22 0.66 -23.78
CA TYR A 348 -1.18 1.48 -24.53
C TYR A 348 -2.58 0.86 -24.61
N PHE A 349 -2.84 -0.26 -23.93
CA PHE A 349 -4.10 -1.01 -24.06
C PHE A 349 -5.08 -0.67 -22.93
N PHE A 350 -5.83 0.42 -23.08
CA PHE A 350 -6.85 0.88 -22.13
C PHE A 350 -8.30 0.65 -22.60
N LYS A 351 -8.48 -0.18 -23.64
CA LYS A 351 -9.77 -0.56 -24.21
C LYS A 351 -10.75 -1.04 -23.12
N LYS A 352 -11.98 -0.51 -23.13
CA LYS A 352 -13.09 -0.85 -22.21
C LYS A 352 -12.87 -0.48 -20.74
N ILE A 353 -11.94 0.43 -20.43
CA ILE A 353 -11.77 0.93 -19.06
C ILE A 353 -12.79 2.04 -18.79
N GLU A 354 -13.38 2.01 -17.61
CA GLU A 354 -14.16 3.12 -17.06
C GLU A 354 -13.26 3.91 -16.12
N PHE A 355 -13.12 5.20 -16.42
CA PHE A 355 -12.45 6.19 -15.60
C PHE A 355 -13.52 6.94 -14.79
N PRO A 356 -13.88 6.47 -13.57
CA PRO A 356 -14.98 7.03 -12.80
C PRO A 356 -14.65 8.45 -12.33
N LYS A 357 -15.70 9.25 -12.10
CA LYS A 357 -15.56 10.56 -11.46
C LYS A 357 -15.33 10.36 -9.97
N ILE A 358 -14.11 10.57 -9.51
CA ILE A 358 -13.78 10.52 -8.08
C ILE A 358 -13.79 11.97 -7.57
N TYR A 359 -14.94 12.54 -7.22
CA TYR A 359 -14.98 13.94 -6.77
C TYR A 359 -14.44 14.10 -5.34
N PRO A 360 -13.55 15.07 -5.03
CA PRO A 360 -12.98 16.13 -5.87
C PRO A 360 -11.63 15.80 -6.55
N VAL A 361 -11.20 14.54 -6.56
CA VAL A 361 -9.94 14.08 -7.15
C VAL A 361 -9.91 14.29 -8.68
N ILE A 362 -8.87 14.96 -9.17
CA ILE A 362 -8.53 15.04 -10.60
C ILE A 362 -7.28 14.18 -10.82
N TYR A 363 -7.46 12.89 -11.09
CA TYR A 363 -6.34 11.95 -11.29
C TYR A 363 -5.94 11.79 -12.76
N LEU A 364 -6.73 12.30 -13.71
CA LEU A 364 -6.36 12.34 -15.12
C LEU A 364 -5.77 13.71 -15.45
N HIS A 365 -4.52 13.93 -15.01
CA HIS A 365 -3.80 15.18 -15.25
C HIS A 365 -2.35 14.97 -15.69
N HIS A 366 -1.92 15.69 -16.73
CA HIS A 366 -0.58 15.54 -17.32
C HIS A 366 -0.27 14.10 -17.75
N LEU A 367 -1.20 13.47 -18.48
CA LEU A 367 -1.06 12.11 -19.01
C LEU A 367 -0.99 12.13 -20.54
N ASP A 368 -0.07 11.36 -21.09
CA ASP A 368 0.10 11.19 -22.52
C ASP A 368 -0.46 9.83 -22.97
N PHE A 369 -1.69 9.83 -23.49
CA PHE A 369 -2.36 8.69 -24.11
C PHE A 369 -2.16 8.65 -25.63
N SER A 370 -1.13 9.31 -26.18
CA SER A 370 -0.90 9.32 -27.62
C SER A 370 -0.63 7.91 -28.15
N GLY A 371 -1.27 7.57 -29.27
CA GLY A 371 -1.25 6.21 -29.85
C GLY A 371 -1.98 5.14 -29.03
N ALA A 372 -2.61 5.47 -27.90
CA ALA A 372 -3.24 4.49 -27.04
C ALA A 372 -4.50 3.86 -27.67
N ASP A 373 -4.71 2.57 -27.41
CA ASP A 373 -5.97 1.88 -27.69
C ASP A 373 -6.95 2.08 -26.53
N LEU A 374 -7.81 3.08 -26.69
CA LEU A 374 -8.83 3.48 -25.74
C LEU A 374 -10.24 3.07 -26.20
N ARG A 375 -10.36 2.22 -27.24
CA ARG A 375 -11.68 1.88 -27.81
C ARG A 375 -12.65 1.43 -26.73
N GLU A 376 -13.89 1.91 -26.81
CA GLU A 376 -14.97 1.60 -25.86
C GLU A 376 -14.67 2.01 -24.39
N ALA A 377 -13.66 2.86 -24.15
CA ALA A 377 -13.42 3.42 -22.82
C ALA A 377 -14.44 4.51 -22.47
N THR A 378 -14.70 4.68 -21.17
CA THR A 378 -15.63 5.69 -20.65
C THR A 378 -14.90 6.63 -19.69
N PHE A 379 -14.93 7.93 -19.99
CA PHE A 379 -14.35 8.98 -19.17
C PHE A 379 -15.43 9.75 -18.43
N SER A 380 -15.71 9.31 -17.21
CA SER A 380 -16.52 10.05 -16.23
C SER A 380 -15.67 11.02 -15.41
N ALA A 381 -14.37 10.81 -15.28
CA ALA A 381 -13.47 11.78 -14.68
C ALA A 381 -13.32 13.05 -15.54
N SER A 382 -13.02 14.18 -14.89
CA SER A 382 -12.51 15.36 -15.58
C SER A 382 -11.08 15.09 -16.07
N ILE A 383 -10.75 15.62 -17.24
CA ILE A 383 -9.44 15.44 -17.88
C ILE A 383 -8.78 16.81 -18.02
N LEU A 384 -7.55 16.93 -17.53
CA LEU A 384 -6.80 18.18 -17.49
C LEU A 384 -5.39 17.99 -18.06
N ASP A 385 -5.04 18.72 -19.10
CA ASP A 385 -3.68 18.73 -19.67
C ASP A 385 -3.23 17.31 -20.08
N CYS A 386 -4.04 16.64 -20.89
CA CYS A 386 -3.74 15.29 -21.38
C CYS A 386 -3.67 15.25 -22.92
N GLN A 387 -2.86 14.33 -23.45
CA GLN A 387 -2.69 14.13 -24.89
C GLN A 387 -3.36 12.82 -25.32
N PHE A 388 -4.10 12.86 -26.43
CA PHE A 388 -4.74 11.71 -27.07
C PHE A 388 -4.39 11.69 -28.57
N ASP A 389 -3.19 12.17 -28.92
CA ASP A 389 -2.79 12.35 -30.31
C ASP A 389 -2.63 10.98 -30.97
N GLU A 390 -3.22 10.81 -32.16
CA GLU A 390 -3.26 9.52 -32.88
C GLU A 390 -3.86 8.35 -32.07
N ALA A 391 -4.53 8.61 -30.95
CA ALA A 391 -5.14 7.57 -30.13
C ALA A 391 -6.35 6.93 -30.83
N ARG A 392 -6.60 5.66 -30.55
CA ARG A 392 -7.74 4.91 -31.11
C ARG A 392 -8.95 5.08 -30.19
N LEU A 393 -9.85 6.01 -30.55
CA LEU A 393 -10.99 6.39 -29.73
C LEU A 393 -12.35 5.85 -30.22
N ASP A 394 -12.38 4.72 -30.94
CA ASP A 394 -13.66 4.14 -31.41
C ASP A 394 -14.62 3.88 -30.24
N ASN A 395 -15.82 4.47 -30.29
CA ASN A 395 -16.86 4.34 -29.26
C ASN A 395 -16.43 4.79 -27.85
N VAL A 396 -15.50 5.73 -27.75
CA VAL A 396 -15.14 6.37 -26.48
C VAL A 396 -16.20 7.38 -26.08
N ALA A 397 -16.51 7.45 -24.78
CA ALA A 397 -17.46 8.42 -24.23
C ALA A 397 -16.78 9.37 -23.24
N PHE A 398 -16.95 10.68 -23.42
CA PHE A 398 -16.51 11.72 -22.48
C PHE A 398 -17.73 12.41 -21.85
N PHE A 399 -17.84 12.35 -20.52
CA PHE A 399 -19.00 12.87 -19.78
C PHE A 399 -18.73 14.19 -19.05
N ASN A 400 -17.47 14.48 -18.69
CA ASN A 400 -17.11 15.63 -17.85
C ASN A 400 -16.14 16.59 -18.56
N LYS A 401 -15.58 17.55 -17.81
CA LYS A 401 -14.74 18.63 -18.35
C LYS A 401 -13.49 18.10 -19.05
N LEU A 402 -13.19 18.67 -20.21
CA LEU A 402 -11.95 18.49 -20.96
C LEU A 402 -11.23 19.84 -21.03
N GLU A 403 -10.10 19.96 -20.33
CA GLU A 403 -9.32 21.19 -20.25
C GLU A 403 -7.89 20.93 -20.70
N LYS A 404 -7.36 21.75 -21.63
CA LYS A 404 -6.00 21.62 -22.17
C LYS A 404 -5.74 20.24 -22.79
N VAL A 405 -6.72 19.70 -23.51
CA VAL A 405 -6.64 18.34 -24.08
C VAL A 405 -6.24 18.38 -25.54
N SER A 406 -5.35 17.48 -25.97
CA SER A 406 -4.94 17.34 -27.36
C SER A 406 -5.55 16.10 -28.02
N PHE A 407 -6.08 16.24 -29.24
CA PHE A 407 -6.60 15.16 -30.09
C PHE A 407 -6.01 15.27 -31.51
N LEU A 408 -4.72 15.59 -31.64
CA LEU A 408 -4.08 15.81 -32.93
C LEU A 408 -4.13 14.53 -33.77
N HIS A 409 -4.56 14.69 -35.02
CA HIS A 409 -4.65 13.57 -35.98
C HIS A 409 -5.51 12.38 -35.52
N THR A 410 -6.37 12.57 -34.51
CA THR A 410 -7.19 11.51 -33.93
C THR A 410 -8.52 11.37 -34.69
N ASP A 411 -8.97 10.13 -34.91
CA ASP A 411 -10.30 9.86 -35.46
C ASP A 411 -11.38 9.99 -34.37
N LEU A 412 -12.15 11.08 -34.43
CA LEU A 412 -13.22 11.42 -33.50
C LEU A 412 -14.61 11.06 -34.04
N ARG A 413 -14.73 10.38 -35.19
CA ARG A 413 -16.03 10.10 -35.84
C ARG A 413 -17.00 9.29 -34.97
N LYS A 414 -16.46 8.42 -34.12
CA LYS A 414 -17.23 7.54 -33.22
C LYS A 414 -17.09 7.93 -31.74
N VAL A 415 -16.58 9.12 -31.46
CA VAL A 415 -16.44 9.62 -30.08
C VAL A 415 -17.73 10.31 -29.66
N LEU A 416 -18.19 9.98 -28.46
CA LEU A 416 -19.42 10.49 -27.86
C LEU A 416 -19.09 11.54 -26.79
N PHE A 417 -19.62 12.75 -26.96
CA PHE A 417 -19.42 13.87 -26.04
C PHE A 417 -20.75 14.22 -25.36
N TYR A 418 -21.03 13.64 -24.19
CA TYR A 418 -22.37 13.64 -23.57
C TYR A 418 -22.76 14.91 -22.79
N SER A 419 -21.81 15.77 -22.45
CA SER A 419 -21.96 17.19 -22.03
C SER A 419 -20.62 17.75 -21.53
N PRO A 420 -19.47 17.48 -22.18
CA PRO A 420 -18.21 18.02 -21.70
C PRO A 420 -18.21 19.55 -21.80
N SER A 421 -17.67 20.20 -20.77
CA SER A 421 -17.17 21.58 -20.90
C SER A 421 -15.78 21.49 -21.51
N PHE A 422 -15.56 22.21 -22.62
CA PHE A 422 -14.25 22.27 -23.27
C PHE A 422 -13.55 23.58 -22.93
N SER A 423 -12.26 23.51 -22.60
CA SER A 423 -11.38 24.66 -22.51
C SER A 423 -10.03 24.30 -23.12
N GLU A 424 -9.55 25.06 -24.10
CA GLU A 424 -8.19 24.87 -24.67
C GLU A 424 -7.97 23.46 -25.24
N VAL A 425 -8.93 22.96 -26.03
CA VAL A 425 -8.82 21.66 -26.69
C VAL A 425 -8.25 21.82 -28.10
N ASP A 426 -7.20 21.06 -28.41
CA ASP A 426 -6.57 21.03 -29.73
C ASP A 426 -7.11 19.85 -30.53
N VAL A 427 -7.60 20.14 -31.74
CA VAL A 427 -8.20 19.15 -32.64
C VAL A 427 -7.65 19.27 -34.06
N ARG A 428 -6.46 19.87 -34.24
CA ARG A 428 -5.84 19.99 -35.57
C ARG A 428 -5.63 18.61 -36.19
N GLY A 429 -6.08 18.46 -37.43
CA GLY A 429 -6.01 17.20 -38.16
C GLY A 429 -6.94 16.10 -37.66
N ALA A 430 -7.74 16.34 -36.62
CA ALA A 430 -8.72 15.37 -36.15
C ALA A 430 -9.87 15.21 -37.16
N VAL A 431 -10.41 13.99 -37.28
CA VAL A 431 -11.51 13.69 -38.21
C VAL A 431 -12.81 13.54 -37.44
N PHE A 432 -13.83 14.31 -37.81
CA PHE A 432 -15.12 14.33 -37.10
C PHE A 432 -16.25 13.69 -37.91
N SER A 433 -17.24 13.16 -37.21
CA SER A 433 -18.59 12.98 -37.75
C SER A 433 -19.39 14.27 -37.54
N SER A 434 -20.53 14.41 -38.23
CA SER A 434 -21.40 15.58 -38.05
C SER A 434 -21.85 15.77 -36.59
N SER A 435 -22.16 14.68 -35.88
CA SER A 435 -22.60 14.73 -34.48
C SER A 435 -21.46 15.11 -33.53
N SER A 436 -20.28 14.48 -33.66
CA SER A 436 -19.13 14.80 -32.80
C SER A 436 -18.64 16.23 -33.05
N PHE A 437 -18.64 16.70 -34.31
CA PHE A 437 -18.32 18.09 -34.64
C PHE A 437 -19.30 19.08 -33.99
N GLN A 438 -20.60 18.82 -34.10
CA GLN A 438 -21.63 19.68 -33.50
C GLN A 438 -21.46 19.76 -31.97
N ALA A 439 -21.22 18.64 -31.30
CA ALA A 439 -21.01 18.60 -29.86
C ALA A 439 -19.81 19.47 -29.40
N VAL A 440 -18.69 19.44 -30.13
CA VAL A 440 -17.52 20.28 -29.82
C VAL A 440 -17.79 21.76 -30.14
N LYS A 441 -18.43 22.03 -31.28
CA LYS A 441 -18.73 23.38 -31.77
C LYS A 441 -19.68 24.16 -30.85
N GLU A 442 -20.77 23.54 -30.40
CA GLU A 442 -21.77 24.19 -29.53
C GLU A 442 -21.20 24.63 -28.17
N LYS A 443 -20.13 23.99 -27.72
CA LYS A 443 -19.56 24.18 -26.39
C LYS A 443 -18.27 25.01 -26.37
N ASN A 444 -17.68 25.33 -27.52
CA ASN A 444 -16.35 25.98 -27.59
C ASN A 444 -16.18 27.01 -28.73
N TRP A 445 -17.27 27.61 -29.20
CA TRP A 445 -17.31 28.41 -30.45
C TRP A 445 -16.24 29.50 -30.56
N ILE A 446 -15.88 30.17 -29.46
CA ILE A 446 -14.99 31.35 -29.49
C ILE A 446 -13.52 30.98 -29.75
N LYS A 447 -13.06 29.79 -29.35
CA LYS A 447 -11.66 29.35 -29.55
C LYS A 447 -11.46 28.43 -30.75
N PHE A 448 -12.53 27.77 -31.23
CA PHE A 448 -12.47 26.74 -32.27
C PHE A 448 -11.98 27.27 -33.64
N PHE A 449 -12.30 28.52 -33.99
CA PHE A 449 -11.94 29.10 -35.30
C PHE A 449 -10.45 29.44 -35.49
N ARG A 450 -9.65 29.47 -34.41
CA ARG A 450 -8.19 29.67 -34.53
C ARG A 450 -7.42 28.38 -34.83
N ILE A 451 -8.08 27.23 -34.81
CA ILE A 451 -7.45 25.91 -34.78
C ILE A 451 -7.67 25.13 -36.09
N VAL A 452 -8.75 25.40 -36.84
CA VAL A 452 -9.11 24.62 -38.05
C VAL A 452 -8.53 25.21 -39.35
N THR A 453 -8.07 26.47 -39.33
CA THR A 453 -7.26 27.09 -40.40
C THR A 453 -5.79 26.91 -40.10
#